data_AF-A0A9D6UZD0-F1
#
_entry.id   AF-A0A9D6UZD0-F1
#
_cell.length_a   1.000
_cell.length_b   1.000
_cell.length_c   1.000
_cell.angle_alpha   90.00
_cell.angle_beta   90.00
_cell.angle_gamma   90.00
#
_symmetry.space_group_name_H-M   'P 1'
#
loop_
_entity.id
_entity.type
_entity.pdbx_description
1 polymer ?
#
loop_
_entity_poly.entity_id
_entity_poly.type
_entity_poly.pdbx_seq_one_letter_code
_entity_poly.pdbx_strand_id
1 'polypeptide(L)'
;EYAARGGLPNAQVPWGDQLPDARRANYADKSTDFEWRDRTADDGHKYVAPVGTYEPNGYGLYDMAGNALEWVRDYYGEDYYKFSPEIDPEGPGHGEFRVMKGGEWTFGPVNLRCAFRGWSRPDLGFQNSGFRVAIDLSNPVRPFHFAANFLTKEWIPDSDQRVVATAVAKEKDRSQPTVARVPQPAEKAAANPTVKGLMVLSFSPKSDARKVGMIKGDVIIEYDGARDLTADKFLAMTAVSRRDKTRPLVVFVRDGYEYSVRLNPGFMGVSVMDTVVSGPFKRPEPQQERIPEDDKDKKSKHLDWT
;
A
#
# COMPACT_ATOMS: atom_id res chain seq x y z
N GLU A 1 13.50 -4.01 8.73
CA GLU A 1 14.26 -4.70 9.81
C GLU A 1 15.60 -4.02 10.12
N TYR A 2 16.45 -3.79 9.12
CA TYR A 2 17.71 -3.03 9.27
C TYR A 2 17.55 -1.73 10.08
N ALA A 3 16.58 -0.90 9.69
CA ALA A 3 16.28 0.35 10.38
C ALA A 3 15.85 0.15 11.85
N ALA A 4 15.12 -0.94 12.15
CA ALA A 4 14.68 -1.25 13.52
C ALA A 4 15.86 -1.61 14.43
N ARG A 5 16.87 -2.31 13.89
CA ARG A 5 18.08 -2.68 14.63
C ARG A 5 18.96 -1.48 15.01
N GLY A 6 18.75 -0.30 14.41
CA GLY A 6 19.38 0.94 14.88
C GLY A 6 20.91 0.93 14.89
N GLY A 7 21.53 0.20 13.96
CA GLY A 7 23.00 0.04 13.89
C GLY A 7 23.57 -1.08 14.76
N LEU A 8 22.74 -1.79 15.52
CA LEU A 8 23.18 -2.93 16.34
C LEU A 8 23.13 -4.24 15.52
N PRO A 9 24.26 -4.92 15.32
CA PRO A 9 24.28 -6.19 14.61
C PRO A 9 23.53 -7.26 15.42
N ASN A 10 22.65 -8.01 14.76
CA ASN A 10 21.92 -9.16 15.32
C ASN A 10 21.03 -8.90 16.56
N ALA A 11 20.85 -7.64 16.99
CA ALA A 11 20.02 -7.28 18.15
C ALA A 11 18.60 -7.86 18.09
N GLN A 12 18.12 -8.46 19.17
CA GLN A 12 16.77 -9.01 19.22
C GLN A 12 15.70 -7.93 19.13
N VAL A 13 15.92 -6.78 19.75
CA VAL A 13 15.03 -5.60 19.81
C VAL A 13 15.82 -4.33 19.49
N PRO A 14 15.16 -3.17 19.25
CA PRO A 14 15.85 -1.95 18.78
C PRO A 14 16.98 -1.43 19.68
N TRP A 15 16.97 -1.80 20.97
CA TRP A 15 17.96 -1.42 21.98
C TRP A 15 18.92 -2.56 22.37
N GLY A 16 18.94 -3.68 21.65
CA GLY A 16 19.85 -4.80 21.90
C GLY A 16 19.14 -6.11 22.18
N ASP A 17 19.58 -6.84 23.20
CA ASP A 17 19.12 -8.22 23.47
C ASP A 17 18.35 -8.36 24.79
N GLN A 18 18.18 -7.26 25.52
CA GLN A 18 17.34 -7.23 26.72
C GLN A 18 15.87 -7.38 26.31
N LEU A 19 15.10 -8.17 27.08
CA LEU A 19 13.66 -8.25 26.89
C LEU A 19 13.04 -6.84 26.95
N PRO A 20 11.97 -6.58 26.19
CA PRO A 20 11.17 -5.37 26.33
C PRO A 20 10.72 -5.13 27.76
N ASP A 21 10.72 -3.85 28.13
CA ASP A 21 10.21 -3.34 29.39
C ASP A 21 9.34 -2.10 29.11
N ALA A 22 8.56 -1.71 30.11
CA ALA A 22 7.63 -0.59 30.04
C ALA A 22 8.26 0.78 29.72
N ARG A 23 9.59 0.93 29.75
CA ARG A 23 10.26 2.19 29.43
C ARG A 23 10.63 2.31 27.96
N ARG A 24 10.52 1.23 27.18
CA ARG A 24 11.13 1.13 25.85
C ARG A 24 10.15 0.74 24.75
N ALA A 25 9.00 0.20 25.11
CA ALA A 25 7.97 -0.17 24.15
C ALA A 25 6.58 -0.16 24.80
N ASN A 26 5.56 0.03 23.96
CA ASN A 26 4.17 -0.22 24.29
C ASN A 26 3.79 -1.65 23.88
N TYR A 27 3.34 -2.46 24.83
CA TYR A 27 2.95 -3.86 24.60
C TYR A 27 1.97 -4.35 25.67
N ALA A 28 1.51 -5.60 25.55
CA ALA A 28 0.55 -6.13 26.51
C ALA A 28 1.21 -6.28 27.89
N ASP A 29 0.91 -5.34 28.79
CA ASP A 29 1.41 -5.31 30.16
C ASP A 29 0.29 -5.01 31.17
N LYS A 30 0.62 -4.64 32.43
CA LYS A 30 -0.37 -4.35 33.49
C LYS A 30 -1.45 -3.34 33.12
N SER A 31 -1.19 -2.40 32.22
CA SER A 31 -2.15 -1.39 31.79
C SER A 31 -3.29 -1.99 30.94
N THR A 32 -3.09 -3.20 30.42
CA THR A 32 -4.03 -3.94 29.57
C THR A 32 -4.78 -5.05 30.32
N ASP A 33 -5.90 -5.52 29.75
CA ASP A 33 -6.74 -6.57 30.33
C ASP A 33 -6.44 -7.98 29.75
N PHE A 34 -5.37 -8.16 28.99
CA PHE A 34 -5.06 -9.43 28.32
C PHE A 34 -4.54 -10.50 29.29
N GLU A 35 -4.90 -11.77 29.08
CA GLU A 35 -4.45 -12.87 29.93
C GLU A 35 -2.93 -13.09 29.87
N TRP A 36 -2.36 -12.93 28.67
CA TRP A 36 -0.93 -13.11 28.37
C TRP A 36 -0.06 -11.88 28.66
N ARG A 37 -0.62 -10.83 29.25
CA ARG A 37 0.10 -9.58 29.54
C ARG A 37 1.28 -9.81 30.47
N ASP A 38 2.33 -9.01 30.30
CA ASP A 38 3.43 -8.92 31.25
C ASP A 38 2.95 -8.24 32.55
N ARG A 39 2.85 -9.03 33.62
CA ARG A 39 2.41 -8.55 34.93
C ARG A 39 3.52 -7.89 35.74
N THR A 40 4.70 -7.69 35.17
CA THR A 40 5.84 -7.04 35.83
C THR A 40 6.09 -5.63 35.32
N ALA A 41 5.69 -5.35 34.08
CA ALA A 41 5.78 -4.05 33.43
C ALA A 41 4.47 -3.23 33.52
N ASP A 42 4.59 -1.91 33.46
CA ASP A 42 3.48 -0.95 33.38
C ASP A 42 3.94 0.29 32.61
N ASP A 43 3.58 0.36 31.34
CA ASP A 43 3.90 1.42 30.39
C ASP A 43 2.89 2.58 30.44
N GLY A 44 1.80 2.41 31.21
CA GLY A 44 0.73 3.40 31.36
C GLY A 44 -0.23 3.51 30.17
N HIS A 45 -0.11 2.65 29.15
CA HIS A 45 -0.83 2.74 27.88
C HIS A 45 -1.70 1.51 27.61
N LYS A 46 -2.98 1.60 28.01
CA LYS A 46 -3.98 0.54 27.73
C LYS A 46 -4.21 0.25 26.23
N TYR A 47 -3.87 1.20 25.36
CA TYR A 47 -4.02 1.15 23.90
C TYR A 47 -2.74 1.71 23.26
N VAL A 48 -2.78 2.11 21.99
CA VAL A 48 -1.67 2.84 21.34
C VAL A 48 -1.19 4.04 22.17
N ALA A 49 0.12 4.19 22.24
CA ALA A 49 0.80 5.33 22.84
C ALA A 49 1.03 6.40 21.76
N PRO A 50 1.15 7.70 22.13
CA PRO A 50 1.59 8.73 21.21
C PRO A 50 2.91 8.34 20.53
N VAL A 51 3.05 8.64 19.23
CA VAL A 51 4.30 8.37 18.52
C VAL A 51 5.45 9.18 19.14
N GLY A 52 6.59 8.54 19.35
CA GLY A 52 7.76 9.15 19.97
C GLY A 52 7.74 9.14 21.50
N THR A 53 6.89 8.31 22.11
CA THR A 53 6.81 8.20 23.58
C THR A 53 8.07 7.57 24.18
N TYR A 54 8.60 6.54 23.54
CA TYR A 54 9.76 5.78 24.04
C TYR A 54 11.07 6.27 23.42
N GLU A 55 12.20 5.89 24.01
CA GLU A 55 13.52 6.28 23.50
C GLU A 55 13.75 5.81 22.05
N PRO A 56 14.36 6.64 21.20
CA PRO A 56 14.68 6.24 19.84
C PRO A 56 15.80 5.20 19.81
N ASN A 57 15.85 4.40 18.76
CA ASN A 57 17.01 3.52 18.52
C ASN A 57 18.24 4.30 18.03
N GLY A 58 19.35 3.61 17.76
CA GLY A 58 20.60 4.24 17.33
C GLY A 58 20.54 5.03 15.99
N TYR A 59 19.45 4.94 15.24
CA TYR A 59 19.20 5.75 14.04
C TYR A 59 18.21 6.91 14.27
N GLY A 60 17.81 7.17 15.51
CA GLY A 60 16.83 8.20 15.82
C GLY A 60 15.39 7.80 15.50
N LEU A 61 15.11 6.51 15.30
CA LEU A 61 13.77 6.01 14.98
C LEU A 61 13.05 5.56 16.25
N TYR A 62 11.84 6.07 16.42
CA TYR A 62 10.96 5.81 17.55
C TYR A 62 10.02 4.63 17.28
N ASP A 63 9.59 3.97 18.35
CA ASP A 63 8.53 2.96 18.36
C ASP A 63 8.76 1.83 17.33
N MET A 64 10.03 1.44 17.12
CA MET A 64 10.38 0.36 16.18
C MET A 64 10.04 -1.04 16.72
N ALA A 65 9.57 -1.12 17.97
CA ALA A 65 9.10 -2.30 18.67
C ALA A 65 7.86 -1.93 19.50
N GLY A 66 6.74 -2.60 19.25
CA GLY A 66 5.47 -2.36 19.93
C GLY A 66 4.66 -1.21 19.32
N ASN A 67 3.72 -0.70 20.10
CA ASN A 67 2.76 0.33 19.73
C ASN A 67 1.80 -0.08 18.61
N ALA A 68 2.27 -0.20 17.36
CA ALA A 68 1.44 -0.63 16.23
C ALA A 68 2.24 -1.49 15.24
N LEU A 69 1.56 -2.47 14.64
CA LEU A 69 2.11 -3.27 13.56
C LEU A 69 2.26 -2.39 12.33
N GLU A 70 3.42 -2.43 11.69
CA GLU A 70 3.70 -1.57 10.55
C GLU A 70 3.72 -2.35 9.25
N TRP A 71 2.89 -1.92 8.30
CA TRP A 71 2.88 -2.46 6.95
C TRP A 71 4.22 -2.24 6.25
N VAL A 72 4.66 -3.27 5.52
CA VAL A 72 5.82 -3.22 4.62
C VAL A 72 5.33 -3.50 3.18
N ARG A 73 6.03 -2.93 2.20
CA ARG A 73 5.71 -3.08 0.77
C ARG A 73 5.65 -4.55 0.34
N ASP A 74 6.51 -5.39 0.91
CA ASP A 74 6.75 -6.77 0.52
C ASP A 74 5.51 -7.66 0.65
N TYR A 75 5.33 -8.59 -0.29
CA TYR A 75 4.42 -9.72 -0.08
C TYR A 75 5.00 -10.68 0.95
N TYR A 76 4.13 -11.32 1.73
CA TYR A 76 4.55 -12.38 2.64
C TYR A 76 4.73 -13.69 1.88
N GLY A 77 5.96 -14.21 1.89
CA GLY A 77 6.28 -15.59 1.55
C GLY A 77 7.00 -16.27 2.71
N GLU A 78 6.47 -17.39 3.20
CA GLU A 78 7.01 -18.13 4.34
C GLU A 78 8.47 -18.54 4.13
N ASP A 79 8.76 -19.13 2.97
CA ASP A 79 10.10 -19.60 2.61
C ASP A 79 11.00 -18.55 1.94
N TYR A 80 10.57 -17.29 1.81
CA TYR A 80 11.26 -16.29 0.98
C TYR A 80 12.74 -16.12 1.33
N TYR A 81 13.09 -16.16 2.62
CA TYR A 81 14.48 -15.99 3.05
C TYR A 81 15.42 -17.11 2.59
N LYS A 82 14.91 -18.30 2.20
CA LYS A 82 15.74 -19.39 1.65
C LYS A 82 16.30 -19.07 0.26
N PHE A 83 15.67 -18.15 -0.46
CA PHE A 83 16.01 -17.82 -1.85
C PHE A 83 16.03 -16.30 -2.11
N SER A 84 16.06 -15.50 -1.03
CA SER A 84 16.12 -14.04 -1.11
C SER A 84 17.44 -13.62 -1.75
N PRO A 85 17.44 -12.63 -2.66
CA PRO A 85 18.69 -11.98 -3.05
C PRO A 85 19.31 -11.27 -1.83
N GLU A 86 20.64 -11.15 -1.83
CA GLU A 86 21.38 -10.49 -0.74
C GLU A 86 21.27 -8.97 -0.80
N ILE A 87 21.15 -8.41 -2.01
CA ILE A 87 21.12 -6.97 -2.26
C ILE A 87 19.66 -6.57 -2.56
N ASP A 88 19.16 -5.59 -1.80
CA ASP A 88 17.82 -4.98 -1.93
C ASP A 88 16.68 -5.97 -2.22
N PRO A 89 16.42 -6.93 -1.31
CA PRO A 89 15.33 -7.87 -1.49
C PRO A 89 13.97 -7.18 -1.42
N GLU A 90 13.13 -7.40 -2.44
CA GLU A 90 11.80 -6.78 -2.56
C GLU A 90 10.64 -7.69 -2.10
N GLY A 91 10.95 -8.85 -1.52
CA GLY A 91 9.97 -9.90 -1.26
C GLY A 91 9.62 -10.71 -2.53
N PRO A 92 8.69 -11.67 -2.43
CA PRO A 92 8.11 -12.35 -3.59
C PRO A 92 7.37 -11.34 -4.49
N GLY A 93 7.38 -11.56 -5.80
CA GLY A 93 6.69 -10.68 -6.75
C GLY A 93 5.15 -10.69 -6.67
N HIS A 94 4.56 -11.65 -5.97
CA HIS A 94 3.12 -11.78 -5.74
C HIS A 94 2.85 -12.50 -4.41
N GLY A 95 1.63 -12.33 -3.87
CA GLY A 95 1.17 -13.03 -2.67
C GLY A 95 -0.22 -12.57 -2.26
N GLU A 96 -0.85 -13.33 -1.38
CA GLU A 96 -2.15 -12.98 -0.79
C GLU A 96 -2.00 -11.97 0.35
N PHE A 97 -0.94 -12.11 1.14
CA PHE A 97 -0.70 -11.32 2.34
C PHE A 97 0.47 -10.36 2.15
N ARG A 98 0.44 -9.22 2.84
CA ARG A 98 1.58 -8.29 2.96
C ARG A 98 2.26 -8.47 4.31
N VAL A 99 3.55 -8.17 4.35
CA VAL A 99 4.35 -8.27 5.57
C VAL A 99 3.98 -7.15 6.55
N MET A 100 3.91 -7.48 7.84
CA MET A 100 3.84 -6.52 8.95
C MET A 100 5.00 -6.74 9.93
N LYS A 101 5.55 -5.65 10.49
CA LYS A 101 6.73 -5.67 11.38
C LYS A 101 6.46 -4.86 12.66
N GLY A 102 7.36 -4.99 13.64
CA GLY A 102 7.39 -4.16 14.85
C GLY A 102 6.66 -4.75 16.06
N GLY A 103 5.61 -5.55 15.85
CA GLY A 103 4.70 -5.93 16.93
C GLY A 103 3.75 -4.79 17.27
N GLU A 104 2.86 -4.98 18.25
CA GLU A 104 1.84 -3.98 18.61
C GLU A 104 1.41 -4.10 20.07
N TRP A 105 0.61 -3.15 20.54
CA TRP A 105 0.25 -2.98 21.96
C TRP A 105 -0.50 -4.17 22.59
N THR A 106 -1.14 -5.05 21.83
CA THR A 106 -1.77 -6.29 22.35
C THR A 106 -0.83 -7.50 22.40
N PHE A 107 0.37 -7.39 21.85
CA PHE A 107 1.31 -8.51 21.77
C PHE A 107 2.20 -8.62 23.02
N GLY A 108 2.69 -9.84 23.26
CA GLY A 108 3.71 -10.09 24.27
C GLY A 108 5.13 -9.72 23.80
N PRO A 109 6.11 -9.68 24.72
CA PRO A 109 7.46 -9.18 24.46
C PRO A 109 8.21 -9.94 23.35
N VAL A 110 7.94 -11.24 23.16
CA VAL A 110 8.59 -12.06 22.13
C VAL A 110 8.23 -11.61 20.72
N ASN A 111 7.07 -11.00 20.53
CA ASN A 111 6.60 -10.52 19.23
C ASN A 111 7.13 -9.12 18.87
N LEU A 112 7.81 -8.45 19.81
CA LEU A 112 8.40 -7.12 19.60
C LEU A 112 9.81 -7.17 18.99
N ARG A 113 10.32 -8.38 18.73
CA ARG A 113 11.66 -8.56 18.17
C ARG A 113 11.77 -7.92 16.78
N CYS A 114 12.92 -7.35 16.44
CA CYS A 114 13.20 -6.81 15.10
C CYS A 114 12.96 -7.87 13.99
N ALA A 115 13.26 -9.13 14.31
CA ALA A 115 13.09 -10.28 13.42
C ALA A 115 11.64 -10.77 13.33
N PHE A 116 10.74 -10.36 14.23
CA PHE A 116 9.33 -10.74 14.15
C PHE A 116 8.75 -10.30 12.81
N ARG A 117 7.96 -11.18 12.19
CA ARG A 117 7.36 -10.97 10.88
C ARG A 117 5.94 -11.51 10.92
N GLY A 118 4.99 -10.59 11.03
CA GLY A 118 3.58 -10.87 10.85
C GLY A 118 3.18 -10.73 9.39
N TRP A 119 1.93 -11.02 9.12
CA TRP A 119 1.32 -10.87 7.81
C TRP A 119 -0.18 -10.65 7.95
N SER A 120 -0.76 -9.94 7.02
CA SER A 120 -2.21 -9.83 6.91
C SER A 120 -2.61 -9.45 5.49
N ARG A 121 -3.90 -9.61 5.22
CA ARG A 121 -4.50 -9.23 3.94
C ARG A 121 -4.53 -7.71 3.81
N PRO A 122 -4.10 -7.15 2.67
CA PRO A 122 -3.98 -5.70 2.51
C PRO A 122 -5.34 -4.96 2.51
N ASP A 123 -6.45 -5.68 2.30
CA ASP A 123 -7.83 -5.18 2.35
C ASP A 123 -8.40 -5.09 3.77
N LEU A 124 -7.68 -5.55 4.79
CA LEU A 124 -8.13 -5.53 6.18
C LEU A 124 -7.50 -4.36 6.95
N GLY A 125 -8.33 -3.58 7.62
CA GLY A 125 -7.90 -2.58 8.60
C GLY A 125 -7.97 -3.12 10.03
N PHE A 126 -6.94 -2.84 10.83
CA PHE A 126 -6.91 -3.20 12.24
C PHE A 126 -6.61 -1.96 13.09
N GLN A 127 -7.20 -1.89 14.28
CA GLN A 127 -6.99 -0.80 15.24
C GLN A 127 -5.58 -0.75 15.84
N ASN A 128 -4.78 -1.80 15.62
CA ASN A 128 -3.43 -1.96 16.10
C ASN A 128 -2.39 -2.03 14.95
N SER A 129 -2.79 -1.64 13.74
CA SER A 129 -1.88 -1.53 12.60
C SER A 129 -1.81 -0.10 12.06
N GLY A 130 -0.64 0.22 11.52
CA GLY A 130 -0.31 1.50 10.91
C GLY A 130 0.82 1.32 9.89
N PHE A 131 1.53 2.41 9.60
CA PHE A 131 2.70 2.36 8.73
C PHE A 131 3.58 3.59 8.96
N ARG A 132 4.85 3.46 8.56
CA ARG A 132 5.75 4.58 8.35
C ARG A 132 6.26 4.59 6.92
N VAL A 133 6.64 5.76 6.43
CA VAL A 133 7.05 5.93 5.03
C VAL A 133 8.58 5.92 4.95
N ALA A 134 9.10 5.25 3.93
CA ALA A 134 10.49 5.33 3.52
C ALA A 134 10.57 5.98 2.14
N ILE A 135 11.66 6.71 1.89
CA ILE A 135 11.89 7.42 0.63
C ILE A 135 13.29 7.05 0.13
N ASP A 136 13.36 6.64 -1.13
CA ASP A 136 14.63 6.44 -1.83
C ASP A 136 15.20 7.80 -2.26
N LEU A 137 16.40 8.12 -1.78
CA LEU A 137 17.08 9.37 -2.10
C LEU A 137 17.94 9.28 -3.36
N SER A 138 18.15 8.08 -3.91
CA SER A 138 19.02 7.82 -5.06
C SER A 138 18.35 8.11 -6.41
N ASN A 139 17.01 8.22 -6.46
CA ASN A 139 16.28 8.50 -7.70
C ASN A 139 16.23 10.02 -8.00
N PRO A 140 16.81 10.49 -9.14
CA PRO A 140 16.82 11.90 -9.52
C PRO A 140 15.46 12.39 -10.07
N VAL A 141 14.53 11.49 -10.41
CA VAL A 141 13.17 11.86 -10.86
C VAL A 141 12.31 12.16 -9.63
N ARG A 142 12.64 13.26 -8.94
CA ARG A 142 11.74 13.84 -7.96
C ARG A 142 10.75 14.73 -8.71
N PRO A 143 9.42 14.55 -8.56
CA PRO A 143 8.54 15.69 -8.67
C PRO A 143 9.09 16.76 -7.71
N PHE A 144 9.29 17.99 -8.19
CA PHE A 144 9.93 19.11 -7.49
C PHE A 144 9.38 19.48 -6.09
N HIS A 145 8.41 18.72 -5.55
CA HIS A 145 7.67 19.00 -4.31
C HIS A 145 8.36 18.52 -3.02
N PHE A 146 9.35 17.61 -3.09
CA PHE A 146 10.05 17.11 -1.88
C PHE A 146 11.45 17.69 -1.66
N ALA A 147 11.90 18.61 -2.51
CA ALA A 147 13.25 19.18 -2.44
C ALA A 147 13.39 20.32 -1.42
N ALA A 148 12.30 20.79 -0.82
CA ALA A 148 12.34 21.83 0.20
C ALA A 148 11.61 21.39 1.47
N ASN A 149 12.38 21.31 2.55
CA ASN A 149 11.90 21.53 3.92
C ASN A 149 10.89 20.53 4.51
N PHE A 150 11.36 19.32 4.85
CA PHE A 150 10.72 18.49 5.89
C PHE A 150 10.75 19.17 7.28
N LEU A 151 11.70 20.08 7.52
CA LEU A 151 11.95 20.67 8.85
C LEU A 151 11.38 22.09 9.07
N THR A 152 10.94 22.79 8.03
CA THR A 152 10.34 24.13 8.18
C THR A 152 8.90 24.11 7.70
N LYS A 153 7.99 24.08 8.67
CA LYS A 153 6.54 24.17 8.56
C LYS A 153 6.06 25.09 7.42
N GLU A 154 5.52 24.49 6.37
CA GLU A 154 4.08 24.56 6.01
C GLU A 154 3.85 23.58 4.85
N TRP A 155 2.98 22.60 5.08
CA TRP A 155 2.62 21.61 4.08
C TRP A 155 1.45 22.13 3.25
N ILE A 156 1.61 22.17 1.92
CA ILE A 156 0.57 22.58 0.98
C ILE A 156 0.23 21.38 0.08
N PRO A 157 -0.94 20.73 0.26
CA PRO A 157 -1.33 19.58 -0.57
C PRO A 157 -1.71 20.00 -2.00
N ASP A 158 -1.29 19.18 -2.96
CA ASP A 158 -1.82 19.22 -4.33
C ASP A 158 -3.27 18.72 -4.41
N SER A 159 -3.87 18.74 -5.61
CA SER A 159 -5.29 18.46 -5.83
C SER A 159 -5.75 17.11 -5.30
N ASP A 160 -4.88 16.11 -5.36
CA ASP A 160 -5.22 14.71 -5.04
C ASP A 160 -5.01 14.45 -3.54
N GLN A 161 -4.01 15.11 -2.95
CA GLN A 161 -3.72 15.05 -1.53
C GLN A 161 -4.68 15.89 -0.69
N ARG A 162 -5.45 16.81 -1.29
CA ARG A 162 -6.51 17.57 -0.60
C ARG A 162 -7.59 16.68 -0.02
N VAL A 163 -7.90 15.54 -0.64
CA VAL A 163 -8.90 14.61 -0.12
C VAL A 163 -8.43 13.98 1.19
N VAL A 164 -7.16 13.55 1.22
CA VAL A 164 -6.52 13.00 2.43
C VAL A 164 -6.33 14.08 3.50
N ALA A 165 -5.88 15.28 3.11
CA ALA A 165 -5.78 16.44 4.00
C ALA A 165 -7.11 16.77 4.67
N THR A 166 -8.19 16.78 3.88
CA THR A 166 -9.54 17.10 4.36
C THR A 166 -10.07 15.99 5.27
N ALA A 167 -9.77 14.72 4.99
CA ALA A 167 -10.11 13.61 5.87
C ALA A 167 -9.39 13.71 7.22
N VAL A 168 -8.08 14.00 7.22
CA VAL A 168 -7.28 14.18 8.44
C VAL A 168 -7.74 15.42 9.23
N ALA A 169 -8.08 16.52 8.56
CA ALA A 169 -8.62 17.71 9.20
C ALA A 169 -10.00 17.46 9.84
N LYS A 170 -10.89 16.72 9.15
CA LYS A 170 -12.19 16.31 9.70
C LYS A 170 -12.05 15.40 10.93
N GLU A 171 -11.03 14.56 10.97
CA GLU A 171 -10.76 13.69 12.13
C GLU A 171 -10.22 14.48 13.33
N LYS A 172 -9.40 15.51 13.08
CA LYS A 172 -8.95 16.47 14.11
C LYS A 172 -10.10 17.30 14.71
N ASP A 173 -11.09 17.67 13.89
CA ASP A 173 -12.28 18.38 14.38
C ASP A 173 -13.22 17.46 15.19
N ARG A 174 -13.29 16.16 14.86
CA ARG A 174 -14.06 15.17 15.62
C ARG A 174 -13.48 14.84 16.99
N SER A 175 -12.19 15.04 17.17
CA SER A 175 -11.48 14.74 18.42
C SER A 175 -11.47 15.92 19.40
N GLN A 176 -12.08 17.07 19.05
CA GLN A 176 -12.42 18.12 20.01
C GLN A 176 -13.78 17.83 20.68
N PRO A 177 -13.95 18.11 21.98
CA PRO A 177 -15.22 17.88 22.66
C PRO A 177 -16.29 18.85 22.15
N THR A 178 -17.18 18.38 21.27
CA THR A 178 -18.23 19.21 20.68
C THR A 178 -19.43 19.40 21.60
N VAL A 179 -19.75 20.67 21.88
CA VAL A 179 -21.09 21.11 22.31
C VAL A 179 -22.07 20.81 21.17
N ALA A 180 -23.19 20.15 21.48
CA ALA A 180 -24.17 19.68 20.50
C ALA A 180 -24.77 20.83 19.67
N ARG A 181 -24.58 20.79 18.35
CA ARG A 181 -25.20 21.73 17.41
C ARG A 181 -26.39 21.06 16.72
N VAL A 182 -27.54 21.74 16.78
CA VAL A 182 -28.79 21.37 16.12
C VAL A 182 -28.59 21.30 14.59
N PRO A 183 -29.09 20.26 13.89
CA PRO A 183 -28.85 20.12 12.46
C PRO A 183 -29.74 21.08 11.65
N GLN A 184 -29.12 21.80 10.70
CA GLN A 184 -29.83 22.49 9.63
C GLN A 184 -30.06 21.54 8.44
N PRO A 185 -31.11 21.73 7.63
CA PRO A 185 -31.44 20.83 6.53
C PRO A 185 -30.42 20.98 5.39
N ALA A 186 -29.86 19.86 4.94
CA ALA A 186 -28.92 19.81 3.83
C ALA A 186 -29.66 20.01 2.49
N GLU A 187 -29.18 20.99 1.71
CA GLU A 187 -29.54 21.18 0.31
C GLU A 187 -28.91 20.06 -0.53
N LYS A 188 -29.73 19.26 -1.23
CA LYS A 188 -29.27 18.12 -2.03
C LYS A 188 -28.61 18.58 -3.33
N ALA A 189 -27.28 18.63 -3.37
CA ALA A 189 -26.55 18.53 -4.63
C ALA A 189 -26.69 17.10 -5.18
N ALA A 190 -27.08 16.96 -6.45
CA ALA A 190 -27.22 15.66 -7.09
C ALA A 190 -25.86 14.94 -7.14
N ALA A 191 -25.75 13.79 -6.48
CA ALA A 191 -24.55 12.97 -6.50
C ALA A 191 -24.31 12.42 -7.91
N ASN A 192 -23.07 12.54 -8.39
CA ASN A 192 -22.63 11.95 -9.65
C ASN A 192 -22.87 10.42 -9.62
N PRO A 193 -23.34 9.80 -10.74
CA PRO A 193 -23.57 8.36 -10.78
C PRO A 193 -22.25 7.59 -10.63
N THR A 194 -22.22 6.64 -9.70
CA THR A 194 -21.07 5.76 -9.46
C THR A 194 -21.14 4.50 -10.31
N VAL A 195 -20.00 4.07 -10.87
CA VAL A 195 -19.84 2.87 -11.68
C VAL A 195 -18.90 1.91 -10.96
N LYS A 196 -19.30 0.65 -10.79
CA LYS A 196 -18.43 -0.41 -10.28
C LYS A 196 -17.43 -0.82 -11.35
N GLY A 197 -16.19 -1.09 -10.96
CA GLY A 197 -15.16 -1.53 -11.89
C GLY A 197 -14.01 -2.23 -11.18
N LEU A 198 -12.97 -2.54 -11.93
CA LEU A 198 -11.81 -3.29 -11.47
C LEU A 198 -10.54 -2.46 -11.67
N MET A 199 -9.92 -2.02 -10.57
CA MET A 199 -8.69 -1.24 -10.62
C MET A 199 -7.50 -2.15 -10.93
N VAL A 200 -6.73 -1.80 -11.95
CA VAL A 200 -5.51 -2.51 -12.33
C VAL A 200 -4.37 -2.18 -11.36
N LEU A 201 -3.88 -3.19 -10.65
CA LEU A 201 -2.83 -3.05 -9.63
C LEU A 201 -1.44 -3.34 -10.18
N SER A 202 -1.33 -4.31 -11.08
CA SER A 202 -0.06 -4.75 -11.67
C SER A 202 -0.29 -5.59 -12.92
N PHE A 203 0.80 -5.78 -13.68
CA PHE A 203 0.84 -6.59 -14.88
C PHE A 203 1.85 -7.72 -14.72
N SER A 204 1.49 -8.92 -15.17
CA SER A 204 2.46 -10.00 -15.35
C SER A 204 3.46 -9.66 -16.46
N PRO A 205 4.68 -10.23 -16.47
CA PRO A 205 5.71 -9.92 -17.48
C PRO A 205 5.27 -10.13 -18.93
N LYS A 206 4.26 -10.99 -19.18
CA LYS A 206 3.72 -11.28 -20.51
C LYS A 206 2.31 -10.73 -20.75
N SER A 207 1.86 -9.78 -19.92
CA SER A 207 0.51 -9.22 -19.98
C SER A 207 0.17 -8.62 -21.36
N ASP A 208 -0.94 -9.06 -21.95
CA ASP A 208 -1.47 -8.47 -23.17
C ASP A 208 -2.14 -7.12 -22.91
N ALA A 209 -2.70 -6.90 -21.72
CA ALA A 209 -3.22 -5.58 -21.31
C ALA A 209 -2.13 -4.50 -21.34
N ARG A 210 -0.92 -4.81 -20.85
CA ARG A 210 0.21 -3.87 -20.91
C ARG A 210 0.60 -3.53 -22.35
N LYS A 211 0.58 -4.52 -23.26
CA LYS A 211 0.95 -4.31 -24.68
C LYS A 211 -0.02 -3.39 -25.41
N VAL A 212 -1.27 -3.30 -24.96
CA VAL A 212 -2.29 -2.43 -25.55
C VAL A 212 -2.41 -1.07 -24.83
N GLY A 213 -1.42 -0.72 -23.99
CA GLY A 213 -1.30 0.62 -23.41
C GLY A 213 -2.08 0.82 -22.11
N MET A 214 -2.58 -0.25 -21.47
CA MET A 214 -3.13 -0.14 -20.11
C MET A 214 -2.00 0.07 -19.10
N ILE A 215 -2.28 0.86 -18.06
CA ILE A 215 -1.33 1.19 -16.98
C ILE A 215 -1.93 0.85 -15.61
N LYS A 216 -1.08 0.88 -14.58
CA LYS A 216 -1.52 0.73 -13.19
C LYS A 216 -2.41 1.92 -12.82
N GLY A 217 -3.55 1.63 -12.20
CA GLY A 217 -4.55 2.63 -11.83
C GLY A 217 -5.73 2.73 -12.78
N ASP A 218 -5.64 2.17 -14.00
CA ASP A 218 -6.79 2.07 -14.91
C ASP A 218 -7.92 1.27 -14.25
N VAL A 219 -9.16 1.70 -14.43
CA VAL A 219 -10.35 1.01 -13.88
C VAL A 219 -11.15 0.39 -15.01
N ILE A 220 -11.14 -0.94 -15.11
CA ILE A 220 -11.93 -1.68 -16.09
C ILE A 220 -13.40 -1.64 -15.67
N ILE A 221 -14.26 -1.12 -16.54
CA ILE A 221 -15.70 -0.99 -16.32
C ILE A 221 -16.52 -1.92 -17.24
N GLU A 222 -15.91 -2.48 -18.28
CA GLU A 222 -16.52 -3.50 -19.13
C GLU A 222 -15.47 -4.49 -19.62
N TYR A 223 -15.81 -5.78 -19.61
CA TYR A 223 -15.03 -6.84 -20.21
C TYR A 223 -15.93 -7.73 -21.05
N ASP A 224 -15.70 -7.75 -22.35
CA ASP A 224 -16.45 -8.52 -23.35
C ASP A 224 -17.99 -8.42 -23.20
N GLY A 225 -18.47 -7.17 -23.02
CA GLY A 225 -19.89 -6.86 -22.84
C GLY A 225 -20.41 -6.97 -21.40
N ALA A 226 -19.62 -7.51 -20.45
CA ALA A 226 -20.01 -7.57 -19.04
C ALA A 226 -19.61 -6.29 -18.29
N ARG A 227 -20.59 -5.59 -17.71
CA ARG A 227 -20.41 -4.31 -16.97
C ARG A 227 -20.46 -4.42 -15.45
N ASP A 228 -21.15 -5.42 -14.92
CA ASP A 228 -21.16 -5.71 -13.47
C ASP A 228 -20.04 -6.68 -13.17
N LEU A 229 -18.82 -6.16 -13.19
CA LEU A 229 -17.59 -6.91 -12.97
C LEU A 229 -17.26 -6.93 -11.47
N THR A 230 -16.98 -8.13 -10.98
CA THR A 230 -16.27 -8.36 -9.71
C THR A 230 -14.96 -9.08 -10.03
N ALA A 231 -13.97 -8.99 -9.14
CA ALA A 231 -12.69 -9.65 -9.32
C ALA A 231 -12.85 -11.15 -9.60
N ASP A 232 -13.73 -11.83 -8.86
CA ASP A 232 -14.03 -13.26 -9.04
C ASP A 232 -14.66 -13.57 -10.41
N LYS A 233 -15.64 -12.76 -10.83
CA LYS A 233 -16.30 -12.92 -12.12
C LYS A 233 -15.34 -12.66 -13.27
N PHE A 234 -14.48 -11.66 -13.13
CA PHE A 234 -13.46 -11.32 -14.11
C PHE A 234 -12.36 -12.39 -14.21
N LEU A 235 -11.93 -12.96 -13.09
CA LEU A 235 -11.03 -14.11 -13.08
C LEU A 235 -11.66 -15.31 -13.79
N ALA A 236 -12.94 -15.60 -13.54
CA ALA A 236 -13.66 -16.67 -14.24
C ALA A 236 -13.76 -16.39 -15.76
N MET A 237 -14.04 -15.15 -16.16
CA MET A 237 -14.14 -14.76 -17.57
C MET A 237 -12.80 -14.78 -18.30
N THR A 238 -11.69 -14.52 -17.59
CA THR A 238 -10.33 -14.53 -18.16
C THR A 238 -9.64 -15.90 -18.04
N ALA A 239 -10.23 -16.85 -17.31
CA ALA A 239 -9.77 -18.23 -17.18
C ALA A 239 -10.17 -19.13 -18.37
N VAL A 240 -10.99 -18.64 -19.30
CA VAL A 240 -11.43 -19.41 -20.47
C VAL A 240 -10.22 -19.74 -21.36
N SER A 241 -10.08 -21.05 -21.64
CA SER A 241 -8.97 -21.74 -22.30
C SER A 241 -8.28 -20.99 -23.44
N ARG A 242 -6.94 -21.12 -23.52
CA ARG A 242 -6.03 -20.70 -24.62
C ARG A 242 -6.45 -21.15 -26.04
N ARG A 243 -7.56 -21.89 -26.19
CA ARG A 243 -8.13 -22.36 -27.46
C ARG A 243 -9.13 -21.37 -28.07
N ASP A 244 -9.67 -20.43 -27.30
CA ASP A 244 -10.55 -19.40 -27.84
C ASP A 244 -9.72 -18.33 -28.60
N LYS A 245 -10.12 -18.04 -29.85
CA LYS A 245 -9.47 -17.06 -30.73
C LYS A 245 -10.16 -15.69 -30.70
N THR A 246 -11.15 -15.51 -29.85
CA THR A 246 -11.87 -14.24 -29.69
C THR A 246 -10.94 -13.15 -29.14
N ARG A 247 -11.10 -11.92 -29.63
CA ARG A 247 -10.37 -10.73 -29.19
C ARG A 247 -11.29 -9.92 -28.27
N PRO A 248 -11.24 -10.14 -26.94
CA PRO A 248 -12.20 -9.54 -26.02
C PRO A 248 -12.05 -8.02 -26.02
N LEU A 249 -13.18 -7.32 -25.96
CA LEU A 249 -13.22 -5.87 -25.79
C LEU A 249 -13.07 -5.53 -24.31
N VAL A 250 -12.16 -4.63 -23.99
CA VAL A 250 -12.00 -4.05 -22.65
C VAL A 250 -12.37 -2.59 -22.73
N VAL A 251 -13.26 -2.14 -21.84
CA VAL A 251 -13.52 -0.72 -21.62
C VAL A 251 -12.98 -0.34 -20.25
N PHE A 252 -12.11 0.66 -20.20
CA PHE A 252 -11.49 1.12 -18.96
C PHE A 252 -11.50 2.64 -18.87
N VAL A 253 -11.46 3.13 -17.63
CA VAL A 253 -11.44 4.55 -17.30
C VAL A 253 -10.04 4.94 -16.83
N ARG A 254 -9.54 6.06 -17.37
CA ARG A 254 -8.33 6.74 -16.93
C ARG A 254 -8.60 8.24 -16.90
N ASP A 255 -8.34 8.88 -15.76
CA ASP A 255 -8.46 10.33 -15.57
C ASP A 255 -9.81 10.92 -16.04
N GLY A 256 -10.90 10.17 -15.84
CA GLY A 256 -12.26 10.58 -16.24
C GLY A 256 -12.61 10.34 -17.71
N TYR A 257 -11.73 9.70 -18.48
CA TYR A 257 -11.93 9.33 -19.87
C TYR A 257 -12.13 7.82 -20.04
N GLU A 258 -13.09 7.44 -20.88
CA GLU A 258 -13.40 6.06 -21.25
C GLU A 258 -12.62 5.65 -22.51
N TYR A 259 -11.82 4.60 -22.37
CA TYR A 259 -11.02 4.00 -23.44
C TYR A 259 -11.57 2.62 -23.77
N SER A 260 -11.51 2.23 -25.04
CA SER A 260 -11.97 0.92 -25.51
C SER A 260 -10.88 0.25 -26.33
N VAL A 261 -10.46 -0.95 -25.94
CA VAL A 261 -9.36 -1.67 -26.60
C VAL A 261 -9.65 -3.15 -26.76
N ARG A 262 -9.22 -3.74 -27.87
CA ARG A 262 -9.34 -5.19 -28.12
C ARG A 262 -8.03 -5.90 -27.82
N LEU A 263 -8.07 -6.83 -26.88
CA LEU A 263 -6.91 -7.65 -26.54
C LEU A 263 -6.62 -8.71 -27.59
N ASN A 264 -5.42 -9.28 -27.51
CA ASN A 264 -5.12 -10.53 -28.21
C ASN A 264 -5.80 -11.70 -27.48
N PRO A 265 -6.11 -12.80 -28.18
CA PRO A 265 -6.66 -13.98 -27.55
C PRO A 265 -5.64 -14.59 -26.58
N GLY A 266 -6.05 -14.83 -25.33
CA GLY A 266 -5.16 -15.39 -24.32
C GLY A 266 -5.29 -14.70 -22.96
N PHE A 267 -4.24 -14.87 -22.15
CA PHE A 267 -4.22 -14.42 -20.77
C PHE A 267 -3.94 -12.90 -20.69
N MET A 268 -4.92 -12.14 -20.21
CA MET A 268 -4.79 -10.68 -20.04
C MET A 268 -3.59 -10.31 -19.15
N GLY A 269 -3.35 -11.09 -18.10
CA GLY A 269 -2.18 -10.95 -17.24
C GLY A 269 -2.18 -9.71 -16.36
N VAL A 270 -3.35 -9.32 -15.84
CA VAL A 270 -3.53 -8.22 -14.89
C VAL A 270 -3.91 -8.75 -13.51
N SER A 271 -3.44 -8.07 -12.47
CA SER A 271 -3.99 -8.18 -11.12
C SER A 271 -4.94 -7.00 -10.89
N VAL A 272 -6.13 -7.29 -10.37
CA VAL A 272 -7.19 -6.30 -10.20
C VAL A 272 -7.80 -6.36 -8.80
N MET A 273 -8.44 -5.28 -8.36
CA MET A 273 -9.33 -5.25 -7.20
C MET A 273 -10.64 -4.53 -7.50
N ASP A 274 -11.71 -4.91 -6.82
CA ASP A 274 -13.00 -4.22 -6.91
C ASP A 274 -12.87 -2.76 -6.49
N THR A 275 -13.47 -1.87 -7.26
CA THR A 275 -13.48 -0.44 -6.97
C THR A 275 -14.76 0.21 -7.49
N VAL A 276 -14.96 1.48 -7.11
CA VAL A 276 -16.06 2.31 -7.57
C VAL A 276 -15.49 3.63 -8.07
N VAL A 277 -15.84 4.00 -9.30
CA VAL A 277 -15.43 5.26 -9.94
C VAL A 277 -16.65 6.14 -10.18
N SER A 278 -16.52 7.44 -9.97
CA SER A 278 -17.62 8.40 -10.18
C SER A 278 -17.61 8.90 -11.62
N GLY A 279 -18.73 8.76 -12.33
CA GLY A 279 -18.94 9.29 -13.67
C GLY A 279 -19.53 10.72 -13.65
N PRO A 280 -19.96 11.26 -14.82
CA PRO A 280 -19.91 10.66 -16.16
C PRO A 280 -18.49 10.69 -16.77
N PHE A 281 -18.16 9.68 -17.58
CA PHE A 281 -16.88 9.59 -18.30
C PHE A 281 -16.97 10.21 -19.69
N LYS A 282 -15.93 10.91 -20.11
CA LYS A 282 -15.82 11.48 -21.46
C LYS A 282 -15.14 10.48 -22.40
N ARG A 283 -15.38 10.58 -23.71
CA ARG A 283 -14.54 9.87 -24.68
C ARG A 283 -13.34 10.74 -25.05
N PRO A 284 -12.13 10.17 -25.16
CA PRO A 284 -10.95 10.92 -25.58
C PRO A 284 -11.10 11.40 -27.02
N GLU A 285 -10.54 12.57 -27.34
CA GLU A 285 -10.48 13.08 -28.70
C GLU A 285 -9.46 12.27 -29.53
N PRO A 286 -9.65 12.10 -30.87
CA PRO A 286 -8.85 11.20 -31.71
C PRO A 286 -7.32 11.46 -31.75
N GLN A 287 -6.82 12.53 -31.14
CA GLN A 287 -5.39 12.89 -31.14
C GLN A 287 -4.60 12.34 -29.94
N GLN A 288 -5.25 11.67 -28.97
CA GLN A 288 -4.63 11.15 -27.74
C GLN A 288 -4.29 9.64 -27.76
N GLU A 289 -4.48 8.94 -28.89
CA GLU A 289 -4.18 7.50 -29.02
C GLU A 289 -2.67 7.16 -29.14
N ARG A 290 -1.76 8.13 -28.99
CA ARG A 290 -0.32 7.82 -29.01
C ARG A 290 0.11 7.12 -27.72
N ILE A 291 0.14 5.79 -27.79
CA ILE A 291 0.88 4.91 -26.90
C ILE A 291 2.36 5.36 -26.92
N PRO A 292 3.01 5.60 -25.76
CA PRO A 292 4.44 5.89 -25.74
C PRO A 292 5.22 4.73 -26.35
N GLU A 293 6.03 5.00 -27.38
CA GLU A 293 7.03 4.05 -27.87
C GLU A 293 8.06 3.82 -26.77
N ASP A 294 8.13 2.59 -26.25
CA ASP A 294 9.25 2.14 -25.43
C ASP A 294 10.55 2.33 -26.21
N ASP A 295 11.50 2.99 -25.54
CA ASP A 295 12.87 3.29 -25.95
C ASP A 295 13.59 2.03 -26.45
N LYS A 296 13.49 1.77 -27.76
CA LYS A 296 14.23 0.74 -28.48
C LYS A 296 15.59 1.27 -28.90
N ASP A 297 16.42 1.67 -27.94
CA ASP A 297 17.84 1.85 -28.21
C ASP A 297 18.71 1.36 -27.05
N LYS A 298 19.08 0.07 -27.16
CA LYS A 298 20.40 -0.48 -26.80
C LYS A 298 20.45 -1.96 -27.20
N LYS A 299 20.53 -2.21 -28.51
CA LYS A 299 21.12 -3.45 -29.05
C LYS A 299 22.52 -3.15 -29.57
N SER A 300 23.40 -4.12 -29.31
CA SER A 300 24.76 -4.28 -29.82
C SER A 300 25.86 -3.49 -29.11
N LYS A 301 26.63 -4.19 -28.27
CA LYS A 301 28.08 -4.28 -28.44
C LYS A 301 28.50 -5.70 -28.06
N HIS A 302 28.94 -6.44 -29.06
CA HIS A 302 29.84 -7.58 -28.87
C HIS A 302 31.07 -7.09 -28.09
N LEU A 303 31.47 -7.83 -27.06
CA LEU A 303 32.87 -7.90 -26.68
C LEU A 303 33.22 -9.39 -26.49
N ASP A 304 33.92 -9.91 -27.48
CA ASP A 304 34.80 -11.07 -27.32
C ASP A 304 35.88 -10.72 -26.29
N TRP A 305 36.19 -11.67 -25.42
CA TRP A 305 37.48 -11.72 -24.71
C TRP A 305 38.02 -13.14 -24.82
N THR A 306 39.09 -13.26 -25.60
CA THR A 306 40.22 -14.16 -25.31
C THR A 306 40.80 -13.84 -23.95
#